data_AF-A0A243A139-F1
#
_entry.id   AF-A0A243A139-F1
#
_cell.length_a   1.000
_cell.length_b   1.000
_cell.length_c   1.000
_cell.angle_alpha   90.00
_cell.angle_beta   90.00
_cell.angle_gamma   90.00
#
_symmetry.space_group_name_H-M   'P 1'
#
loop_
_entity.id
_entity.type
_entity.pdbx_description
1 polymer ?
#
loop_
_entity_poly.entity_id
_entity_poly.type
_entity_poly.pdbx_seq_one_letter_code
_entity_poly.pdbx_strand_id
1 'polypeptide(L)'
;MTEEVDNPEKYTEGATKQVYVNVYERNPVARRKCIEHYGYSCVICDFNFEKIYGELGKDFIHVHHLKELHTIGEEYEVDPIADLRPVCPNCHAMLHKRKQAYFIEELKGFLTIK
;
A
#
# COMPACT_ATOMS: atom_id res chain seq x y z
N MET A 1 2.77 56.77 -1.84
CA MET A 1 3.14 55.74 -0.86
C MET A 1 2.41 54.49 -1.24
N THR A 2 3.06 53.63 -2.03
CA THR A 2 2.59 52.30 -2.36
C THR A 2 3.28 51.35 -1.38
N GLU A 3 2.50 50.76 -0.49
CA GLU A 3 2.90 49.60 0.30
C GLU A 3 2.71 48.37 -0.59
N GLU A 4 3.79 47.69 -0.94
CA GLU A 4 3.71 46.33 -1.50
C GLU A 4 4.45 45.38 -0.55
N VAL A 5 3.71 44.34 -0.16
CA VAL A 5 4.02 43.39 0.91
C VAL A 5 5.07 42.40 0.40
N ASP A 6 6.34 42.64 0.74
CA ASP A 6 7.43 41.71 0.44
C ASP A 6 7.51 40.64 1.54
N ASN A 7 6.81 39.53 1.34
CA ASN A 7 7.15 38.32 2.07
C ASN A 7 6.84 37.07 1.23
N PRO A 8 7.74 36.66 0.32
CA PRO A 8 7.63 35.34 -0.29
C PRO A 8 7.79 34.30 0.83
N GLU A 9 6.73 33.54 1.11
CA GLU A 9 6.80 32.40 2.03
C GLU A 9 7.96 31.49 1.60
N LYS A 10 8.99 31.39 2.44
CA LYS A 10 10.15 30.52 2.19
C LYS A 10 9.83 29.12 2.69
N TYR A 11 9.63 28.18 1.77
CA TYR A 11 9.49 26.75 2.09
C TYR A 11 10.89 26.11 2.15
N THR A 12 11.30 25.66 3.34
CA THR A 12 12.58 24.97 3.54
C THR A 12 12.36 23.45 3.52
N GLU A 13 13.01 22.76 2.58
CA GLU A 13 12.99 21.30 2.45
C GLU A 13 14.39 20.71 2.74
N GLY A 14 14.47 19.38 2.96
CA GLY A 14 15.77 18.67 3.06
C GLY A 14 16.32 18.43 4.46
N ALA A 15 15.60 18.83 5.52
CA ALA A 15 15.97 18.45 6.89
C ALA A 15 15.86 16.92 7.07
N THR A 16 16.92 16.30 7.60
CA THR A 16 16.95 14.86 7.86
C THR A 16 16.33 14.56 9.22
N LYS A 17 15.36 13.63 9.24
CA LYS A 17 14.75 13.10 10.47
C LYS A 17 15.03 11.62 10.55
N GLN A 18 15.64 11.16 11.64
CA GLN A 18 15.78 9.73 11.91
C GLN A 18 14.45 9.17 12.43
N VAL A 19 13.95 8.12 11.79
CA VAL A 19 12.75 7.40 12.18
C VAL A 19 13.13 5.93 12.33
N TYR A 20 12.93 5.37 13.52
CA TYR A 20 13.09 3.94 13.76
C TYR A 20 11.82 3.24 13.28
N VAL A 21 11.95 2.38 12.26
CA VAL A 21 10.83 1.60 11.72
C VAL A 21 11.11 0.12 11.99
N ASN A 22 10.20 -0.57 12.66
CA ASN A 22 10.28 -2.03 12.79
C ASN A 22 10.05 -2.65 11.40
N VAL A 23 11.01 -3.42 10.92
CA VAL A 23 10.90 -4.16 9.66
C VAL A 23 10.41 -5.56 10.01
N TYR A 24 9.12 -5.82 9.78
CA TYR A 24 8.60 -7.19 9.82
C TYR A 24 9.06 -7.91 8.55
N GLU A 25 9.81 -8.99 8.72
CA GLU A 25 10.30 -9.81 7.61
C GLU A 25 9.10 -10.43 6.88
N ARG A 26 8.85 -9.98 5.64
CA ARG A 26 7.77 -10.52 4.82
C ARG A 26 8.26 -11.82 4.18
N ASN A 27 7.57 -12.93 4.45
CA ASN A 27 7.92 -14.22 3.86
C ASN A 27 7.72 -14.18 2.32
N PRO A 28 8.80 -14.28 1.50
CA PRO A 28 8.70 -14.19 0.05
C PRO A 28 7.91 -15.36 -0.56
N VAL A 29 7.88 -16.52 0.11
CA VAL A 29 7.12 -17.69 -0.32
C VAL A 29 5.62 -17.43 -0.16
N ALA A 30 5.20 -16.80 0.93
CA ALA A 30 3.81 -16.44 1.15
C ALA A 30 3.31 -15.44 0.10
N ARG A 31 4.13 -14.42 -0.22
CA ARG A 31 3.83 -13.51 -1.33
C ARG A 31 3.64 -14.27 -2.63
N ARG A 32 4.59 -15.13 -3.00
CA ARG A 32 4.52 -15.88 -4.26
C ARG A 32 3.25 -16.74 -4.34
N LYS A 33 2.92 -17.49 -3.28
CA LYS A 33 1.69 -18.31 -3.23
C LYS A 33 0.41 -17.47 -3.36
N CYS A 34 0.36 -16.30 -2.71
CA CYS A 34 -0.76 -15.35 -2.87
C CYS A 34 -0.91 -14.92 -4.33
N ILE A 35 0.20 -14.54 -4.97
CA ILE A 35 0.20 -14.08 -6.37
C ILE A 35 -0.10 -15.22 -7.35
N GLU A 36 0.40 -16.42 -7.11
CA GLU A 36 0.07 -17.61 -7.92
C GLU A 36 -1.44 -17.92 -7.88
N HIS A 37 -2.09 -17.69 -6.74
CA HIS A 37 -3.52 -17.93 -6.58
C HIS A 37 -4.40 -16.80 -7.14
N TYR A 38 -4.10 -15.54 -6.82
CA TYR A 38 -4.95 -14.39 -7.14
C TYR A 38 -4.51 -13.61 -8.40
N GLY A 39 -3.28 -13.79 -8.86
CA GLY A 39 -2.68 -13.06 -9.97
C GLY A 39 -2.17 -11.66 -9.62
N TYR A 40 -1.91 -10.86 -10.66
CA TYR A 40 -1.29 -9.54 -10.59
C TYR A 40 -2.25 -8.35 -10.72
N SER A 41 -3.56 -8.61 -10.65
CA SER A 41 -4.57 -7.55 -10.64
C SER A 41 -4.89 -7.13 -9.21
N CYS A 42 -5.01 -5.83 -8.99
CA CYS A 42 -5.44 -5.27 -7.71
C CYS A 42 -6.87 -5.74 -7.41
N VAL A 43 -7.10 -6.38 -6.26
CA VAL A 43 -8.46 -6.86 -5.92
C VAL A 43 -9.45 -5.74 -5.60
N ILE A 44 -9.00 -4.48 -5.50
CA ILE A 44 -9.82 -3.32 -5.17
C ILE A 44 -10.24 -2.55 -6.42
N CYS A 45 -9.30 -2.24 -7.31
CA CYS A 45 -9.55 -1.39 -8.49
C CYS A 45 -9.20 -2.06 -9.82
N ASP A 46 -8.93 -3.37 -9.81
CA ASP A 46 -8.58 -4.21 -10.97
C ASP A 46 -7.32 -3.79 -11.77
N PHE A 47 -6.63 -2.73 -11.32
CA PHE A 47 -5.42 -2.24 -11.94
C PHE A 47 -4.34 -3.32 -11.99
N ASN A 48 -3.73 -3.48 -13.17
CA ASN A 48 -2.66 -4.43 -13.42
C ASN A 48 -1.48 -3.71 -14.07
N PHE A 49 -0.33 -3.73 -13.40
CA PHE A 49 0.85 -2.99 -13.84
C PHE A 49 1.40 -3.51 -15.15
N GLU A 50 1.49 -4.82 -15.34
CA GLU A 50 2.00 -5.41 -16.58
C GLU A 50 1.09 -5.09 -17.77
N LYS A 51 -0.23 -5.12 -17.58
CA LYS A 51 -1.19 -4.76 -18.64
C LYS A 51 -1.09 -3.29 -19.08
N ILE A 52 -0.75 -2.39 -18.15
CA ILE A 52 -0.73 -0.93 -18.42
C ILE A 52 0.68 -0.44 -18.82
N TYR A 53 1.72 -0.96 -18.20
CA TYR A 53 3.11 -0.52 -18.37
C TYR A 53 4.00 -1.53 -19.12
N GLY A 54 3.46 -2.67 -19.52
CA GLY A 54 4.23 -3.75 -20.15
C GLY A 54 5.25 -4.36 -19.20
N GLU A 55 6.41 -4.77 -19.73
CA GLU A 55 7.48 -5.41 -18.97
C GLU A 55 7.95 -4.59 -17.75
N LEU A 56 7.88 -3.26 -17.81
CA LEU A 56 8.23 -2.39 -16.69
C LEU A 56 7.34 -2.65 -15.46
N GLY A 57 6.08 -3.03 -15.68
CA GLY A 57 5.10 -3.30 -14.63
C GLY A 57 5.09 -4.74 -14.14
N LYS A 58 5.92 -5.62 -14.72
CA LYS A 58 5.96 -7.03 -14.36
C LYS A 58 6.34 -7.22 -12.90
N ASP A 59 5.65 -8.14 -12.24
CA ASP A 59 5.87 -8.50 -10.83
C ASP A 59 5.69 -7.38 -9.78
N PHE A 60 5.29 -6.18 -10.18
CA PHE A 60 5.36 -4.97 -9.33
C PHE A 60 4.28 -4.88 -8.24
N ILE A 61 3.22 -5.68 -8.30
CA ILE A 61 2.09 -5.53 -7.38
C ILE A 61 2.47 -5.75 -5.90
N HIS A 62 1.82 -5.00 -5.00
CA HIS A 62 1.98 -5.18 -3.56
C HIS A 62 1.05 -6.28 -3.04
N VAL A 63 1.38 -6.84 -1.88
CA VAL A 63 0.51 -7.77 -1.14
C VAL A 63 0.21 -7.18 0.23
N HIS A 64 -1.07 -7.10 0.55
CA HIS A 64 -1.60 -6.57 1.80
C HIS A 64 -2.06 -7.71 2.73
N HIS A 65 -1.82 -7.55 4.03
CA HIS A 65 -2.29 -8.48 5.06
C HIS A 65 -3.65 -8.02 5.57
N LEU A 66 -4.67 -8.87 5.46
CA LEU A 66 -6.02 -8.60 5.95
C LEU A 66 -6.10 -8.58 7.48
N LYS A 67 -5.22 -9.34 8.14
CA LYS A 67 -5.03 -9.27 9.60
C LYS A 67 -3.83 -8.39 9.90
N GLU A 68 -4.00 -7.41 10.77
CA GLU A 68 -2.91 -6.53 11.18
C GLU A 68 -1.91 -7.31 12.04
N LEU A 69 -0.71 -7.56 11.51
CA LEU A 69 0.37 -8.23 12.25
C LEU A 69 0.71 -7.51 13.56
N HIS A 70 0.50 -6.19 13.66
CA HIS A 70 0.69 -5.42 14.89
C HIS A 70 -0.23 -5.82 16.05
N THR A 71 -1.35 -6.50 15.78
CA THR A 71 -2.25 -7.02 16.82
C THR A 71 -1.87 -8.41 17.30
N ILE A 72 -0.99 -9.10 16.57
CA ILE A 72 -0.54 -10.45 16.89
C ILE A 72 0.82 -10.27 17.57
N GLY A 73 0.82 -10.20 18.90
CA GLY A 73 2.03 -10.02 19.71
C GLY A 73 2.99 -11.22 19.72
N GLU A 74 2.79 -12.18 18.82
CA GLU A 74 3.51 -13.46 18.73
C GLU A 74 3.79 -13.81 17.25
N GLU A 75 4.73 -14.73 17.01
CA GLU A 75 4.97 -15.27 15.67
C GLU A 75 3.66 -15.86 15.09
N TYR A 76 3.30 -15.41 13.89
CA TYR A 76 2.07 -15.83 13.21
C TYR A 76 2.40 -16.60 11.93
N GLU A 77 1.82 -17.80 11.78
CA GLU A 77 1.85 -18.51 10.51
C GLU A 77 0.84 -17.87 9.54
N VAL A 78 1.37 -17.17 8.54
CA VAL A 78 0.55 -16.50 7.52
C VAL A 78 -0.04 -17.52 6.53
N ASP A 79 -1.35 -17.50 6.35
CA ASP A 79 -2.01 -18.21 5.25
C ASP A 79 -2.00 -17.31 4.00
N PRO A 80 -1.26 -17.68 2.93
CA PRO A 80 -1.15 -16.86 1.73
C PRO A 80 -2.47 -16.64 0.98
N ILE A 81 -3.47 -17.49 1.20
CA ILE A 81 -4.77 -17.42 0.54
C ILE A 81 -5.78 -16.74 1.45
N ALA A 82 -5.82 -17.09 2.74
CA ALA A 82 -6.80 -16.50 3.66
C ALA A 82 -6.42 -15.08 4.10
N ASP A 83 -5.13 -14.81 4.33
CA ASP A 83 -4.70 -13.57 4.99
C ASP A 83 -4.13 -12.52 4.05
N LEU A 84 -3.80 -12.87 2.80
CA LEU A 84 -3.10 -11.98 1.88
C LEU A 84 -3.93 -11.63 0.65
N ARG A 85 -3.82 -10.40 0.15
CA ARG A 85 -4.45 -9.97 -1.11
C ARG A 85 -3.53 -9.08 -1.96
N PRO A 86 -3.47 -9.29 -3.29
CA PRO A 86 -2.75 -8.39 -4.18
C PRO A 86 -3.47 -7.04 -4.31
N VAL A 87 -2.73 -5.96 -4.11
CA VAL A 87 -3.23 -4.58 -4.20
C VAL A 87 -2.21 -3.68 -4.88
N CYS A 88 -2.66 -2.67 -5.64
CA CYS A 88 -1.73 -1.68 -6.17
C CYS A 88 -1.19 -0.77 -5.04
N PRO A 89 -0.02 -0.14 -5.21
CA PRO A 89 0.56 0.80 -4.23
C PRO A 89 -0.41 1.91 -3.80
N ASN A 90 -1.24 2.41 -4.73
CA ASN A 90 -2.20 3.48 -4.44
C ASN A 90 -3.31 2.99 -3.49
N CYS A 91 -3.94 1.85 -3.81
CA CYS A 91 -4.93 1.23 -2.92
C CYS A 91 -4.31 0.81 -1.60
N HIS A 92 -3.07 0.31 -1.61
CA HIS A 92 -2.36 -0.07 -0.39
C HIS A 92 -2.17 1.14 0.55
N ALA A 93 -1.79 2.29 -0.01
CA ALA A 93 -1.69 3.53 0.76
C ALA A 93 -3.04 3.98 1.32
N MET A 94 -4.14 3.82 0.57
CA MET A 94 -5.49 4.17 1.02
C MET A 94 -5.99 3.24 2.13
N LEU A 95 -5.70 1.92 2.06
CA LEU A 95 -6.04 0.97 3.12
C LEU A 95 -5.45 1.43 4.47
N HIS A 96 -4.21 1.92 4.48
CA HIS A 96 -3.51 2.36 5.68
C HIS A 96 -3.64 3.87 5.98
N LYS A 97 -4.63 4.56 5.40
CA LYS A 97 -4.80 6.02 5.63
C LYS A 97 -5.28 6.35 7.05
N ARG A 98 -5.86 5.39 7.78
CA ARG A 98 -6.23 5.48 9.20
C ARG A 98 -5.43 4.44 10.00
N LYS A 99 -5.39 4.58 11.34
CA LYS A 99 -4.58 3.71 12.23
C LYS A 99 -4.90 2.22 12.07
N GLN A 100 -6.18 1.88 12.01
CA GLN A 100 -6.66 0.54 11.67
C GLN A 100 -6.95 0.48 10.17
N ALA A 101 -6.40 -0.44 9.41
CA ALA A 101 -6.64 -0.48 7.97
C ALA A 101 -8.14 -0.56 7.62
N TYR A 102 -8.53 0.00 6.48
CA TYR A 102 -9.85 -0.27 5.91
C TYR A 102 -9.94 -1.72 5.46
N PHE A 103 -11.12 -2.32 5.54
CA PHE A 103 -11.39 -3.57 4.85
C PHE A 103 -11.42 -3.32 3.34
N ILE A 104 -11.07 -4.35 2.56
CA ILE A 104 -11.08 -4.27 1.09
C ILE A 104 -12.43 -3.83 0.55
N GLU A 105 -13.52 -4.40 1.08
CA GLU A 105 -14.87 -4.06 0.65
C GLU A 105 -15.28 -2.64 1.05
N GLU A 106 -14.81 -2.13 2.19
CA GLU A 106 -14.98 -0.72 2.55
C GLU A 106 -14.29 0.18 1.52
N LEU A 107 -13.03 -0.12 1.17
CA LEU A 107 -12.26 0.72 0.26
C LEU A 107 -12.81 0.69 -1.17
N LYS A 108 -13.30 -0.47 -1.63
CA LYS A 108 -14.03 -0.58 -2.90
C LYS A 108 -15.24 0.34 -2.95
N GLY A 109 -15.97 0.48 -1.83
CA GLY A 109 -17.13 1.37 -1.73
C GLY A 109 -16.82 2.86 -1.94
N PHE A 110 -15.57 3.28 -1.72
CA PHE A 110 -15.13 4.66 -1.96
C PHE A 110 -14.68 4.93 -3.41
N LEU A 111 -14.51 3.89 -4.23
CA LEU A 111 -14.11 4.08 -5.62
C LEU A 111 -15.24 4.74 -6.42
N THR A 112 -14.91 5.84 -7.06
CA THR A 112 -15.82 6.58 -7.95
C THR A 112 -15.68 6.15 -9.41
N ILE A 113 -14.65 5.38 -9.73
CA ILE A 113 -14.38 4.88 -11.07
C ILE A 113 -14.97 3.46 -11.15
N LYS A 114 -15.92 3.26 -12.06
CA LYS A 114 -16.44 1.95 -12.46
C LYS A 114 -15.87 1.57 -13.81
#